data_AF-A0A202DRU1-F1
#
_entry.id   AF-A0A202DRU1-F1
#
_cell.length_a   1.000
_cell.length_b   1.000
_cell.length_c   1.000
_cell.angle_alpha   90.00
_cell.angle_beta   90.00
_cell.angle_gamma   90.00
#
_symmetry.space_group_name_H-M   'P 1'
#
loop_
_entity.id
_entity.type
_entity.pdbx_description
1 polymer ?
#
loop_
_entity_poly.entity_id
_entity_poly.type
_entity_poly.pdbx_seq_one_letter_code
_entity_poly.pdbx_strand_id
1 'polypeptide(L)'
;MIQVEQKIVVANSIYKVVIEKKYAGDNGNINYLLHLKSTPSTKIQRWSQRSWDDLFIFVAAPSGYFITLYTKKDDPSKVLLKKFLKSRLSEIQAVRSLPLSGLLFRSLISYPANEIYGGLQRFLSFPIIPPPVSYKKQQIKPLPNGTFEPFLSVNRDLWISYSFTEEKAHRLAFRVAGQAKRLIIVYCHPTFTRHHRCDTESVNVVSLSEYLGLLSPEIHRQYINQTRFLINHMQLEPDEVRRTPDKGNIISNIENQEEIIPIRTSELREAKAGLGILVTSTWHVAYVCACANLINAALNKKIDNYQGSQRLSKEVYSFKSIFARVVDDIILNKPPDVQLYVQQNGPVYIRVGGLQFSFHGIPRTSTISAFEISDQNIPQTWTGLRLQPVAPLVLKWARVKLQEDKLVPL
;
A
#
# COMPACT_ATOMS: atom_id res chain seq x y z
N MET A 1 1.97 -31.13 -33.55
CA MET A 1 0.78 -32.00 -33.68
C MET A 1 -0.43 -31.28 -33.10
N ILE A 2 -1.55 -31.25 -33.84
CA ILE A 2 -2.81 -30.65 -33.37
C ILE A 2 -3.48 -31.66 -32.42
N GLN A 3 -4.16 -31.18 -31.39
CA GLN A 3 -4.87 -31.97 -30.35
C GLN A 3 -4.02 -32.93 -29.51
N VAL A 4 -2.68 -32.81 -29.57
CA VAL A 4 -1.78 -33.55 -28.68
C VAL A 4 -1.36 -32.64 -27.53
N GLU A 5 -1.57 -33.10 -26.29
CA GLU A 5 -1.06 -32.44 -25.09
C GLU A 5 0.46 -32.49 -25.08
N GLN A 6 1.09 -31.34 -25.10
CA GLN A 6 2.53 -31.17 -24.94
C GLN A 6 2.82 -30.66 -23.54
N LYS A 7 3.77 -31.27 -22.85
CA LYS A 7 4.23 -30.81 -21.54
C LYS A 7 5.49 -29.96 -21.72
N ILE A 8 5.44 -28.73 -21.24
CA ILE A 8 6.56 -27.80 -21.23
C ILE A 8 6.93 -27.56 -19.77
N VAL A 9 8.21 -27.75 -19.44
CA VAL A 9 8.72 -27.50 -18.08
C VAL A 9 9.50 -26.19 -18.10
N VAL A 10 9.05 -25.21 -17.31
CA VAL A 10 9.73 -23.91 -17.16
C VAL A 10 9.82 -23.58 -15.68
N ALA A 11 11.04 -23.31 -15.19
CA ALA A 11 11.29 -22.91 -13.80
C ALA A 11 10.56 -23.80 -12.77
N ASN A 12 10.69 -25.12 -12.93
CA ASN A 12 10.07 -26.17 -12.10
C ASN A 12 8.53 -26.20 -12.13
N SER A 13 7.90 -25.59 -13.13
CA SER A 13 6.44 -25.66 -13.35
C SER A 13 6.12 -26.32 -14.66
N ILE A 14 5.06 -27.14 -14.62
CA ILE A 14 4.59 -27.92 -15.76
C ILE A 14 3.42 -27.17 -16.40
N TYR A 15 3.62 -26.79 -17.65
CA TYR A 15 2.61 -26.22 -18.51
C TYR A 15 2.17 -27.30 -19.49
N LYS A 16 0.86 -27.43 -19.65
CA LYS A 16 0.21 -28.32 -20.62
C LYS A 16 -0.29 -27.44 -21.75
N VAL A 17 0.17 -27.71 -22.96
CA VAL A 17 -0.21 -26.96 -24.17
C VAL A 17 -0.89 -27.91 -25.13
N VAL A 18 -2.08 -27.55 -25.57
CA VAL A 18 -2.78 -28.23 -26.66
C VAL A 18 -2.92 -27.26 -27.82
N ILE A 19 -2.42 -27.63 -29.00
CA ILE A 19 -2.71 -26.88 -30.23
C ILE A 19 -4.11 -27.29 -30.67
N GLU A 20 -5.11 -26.44 -30.50
CA GLU A 20 -6.50 -26.72 -30.88
C GLU A 20 -6.73 -26.55 -32.38
N LYS A 21 -6.11 -25.52 -32.98
CA LYS A 21 -6.31 -25.18 -34.39
C LYS A 21 -5.04 -24.59 -34.99
N LYS A 22 -4.82 -24.85 -36.28
CA LYS A 22 -3.83 -24.19 -37.13
C LYS A 22 -4.56 -23.53 -38.30
N TYR A 23 -4.25 -22.29 -38.63
CA TYR A 23 -4.83 -21.58 -39.78
C TYR A 23 -3.88 -20.51 -40.33
N ALA A 24 -4.02 -20.17 -41.61
CA ALA A 24 -3.28 -19.06 -42.20
C ALA A 24 -3.88 -17.72 -41.71
N GLY A 25 -3.02 -16.76 -41.38
CA GLY A 25 -3.41 -15.37 -41.15
C GLY A 25 -3.40 -14.58 -42.47
N ASP A 26 -4.14 -13.48 -42.50
CA ASP A 26 -4.32 -12.64 -43.70
C ASP A 26 -3.01 -12.05 -44.23
N ASN A 27 -1.97 -11.98 -43.38
CA ASN A 27 -0.63 -11.51 -43.70
C ASN A 27 0.35 -12.63 -44.11
N GLY A 28 -0.15 -13.83 -44.44
CA GLY A 28 0.66 -14.99 -44.82
C GLY A 28 1.35 -15.70 -43.65
N ASN A 29 1.18 -15.22 -42.42
CA ASN A 29 1.69 -15.90 -41.22
C ASN A 29 0.83 -17.11 -40.87
N ILE A 30 1.39 -18.00 -40.04
CA ILE A 30 0.69 -19.17 -39.53
C ILE A 30 0.26 -18.90 -38.09
N ASN A 31 -1.04 -18.98 -37.86
CA ASN A 31 -1.65 -18.84 -36.54
C ASN A 31 -1.95 -20.21 -35.94
N TYR A 32 -1.61 -20.37 -34.66
CA TYR A 32 -1.91 -21.54 -33.86
C TYR A 32 -2.75 -21.12 -32.66
N LEU A 33 -3.94 -21.70 -32.53
CA LEU A 33 -4.74 -21.56 -31.33
C LEU A 33 -4.23 -22.57 -30.30
N LEU A 34 -3.68 -22.06 -29.20
CA LEU A 34 -3.08 -22.82 -28.12
C LEU A 34 -3.98 -22.74 -26.89
N HIS A 35 -4.36 -23.87 -26.32
CA HIS A 35 -4.88 -23.94 -24.95
C HIS A 35 -3.72 -24.18 -24.00
N LEU A 36 -3.38 -23.17 -23.20
CA LEU A 36 -2.34 -23.25 -22.18
C LEU A 36 -2.99 -23.48 -20.81
N LYS A 37 -2.63 -24.59 -20.17
CA LYS A 37 -2.98 -24.91 -18.79
C LYS A 37 -1.74 -25.00 -17.92
N SER A 38 -1.81 -24.50 -16.70
CA SER A 38 -0.78 -24.77 -15.69
C SER A 38 -1.39 -25.28 -14.39
N THR A 39 -0.80 -26.35 -13.87
CA THR A 39 -1.19 -26.97 -12.60
C THR A 39 -0.04 -26.86 -11.62
N PRO A 40 0.04 -25.77 -10.84
CA PRO A 40 1.07 -25.62 -9.81
C PRO A 40 0.90 -26.72 -8.75
N SER A 41 1.98 -27.45 -8.47
CA SER A 41 1.97 -28.62 -7.59
C SER A 41 2.04 -28.24 -6.10
N THR A 42 2.48 -27.02 -5.77
CA THR A 42 2.64 -26.57 -4.39
C THR A 42 2.00 -25.20 -4.12
N LYS A 43 1.73 -24.88 -2.85
CA LYS A 43 1.27 -23.55 -2.42
C LYS A 43 2.27 -22.45 -2.82
N ILE A 44 3.57 -22.75 -2.75
CA ILE A 44 4.64 -21.81 -3.13
C ILE A 44 4.57 -21.51 -4.62
N GLN A 45 4.39 -22.53 -5.47
CA GLN A 45 4.24 -22.34 -6.92
C GLN A 45 2.97 -21.59 -7.29
N ARG A 46 1.83 -21.88 -6.62
CA ARG A 46 0.59 -21.10 -6.79
C ARG A 46 0.78 -19.62 -6.50
N TRP A 47 1.62 -19.30 -5.51
CA TRP A 47 1.95 -17.91 -5.22
C TRP A 47 2.97 -17.35 -6.22
N SER A 48 4.07 -18.03 -6.50
CA SER A 48 5.14 -17.47 -7.33
C SER A 48 4.79 -17.34 -8.80
N GLN A 49 3.85 -18.15 -9.30
CA GLN A 49 3.47 -18.22 -10.70
C GLN A 49 1.97 -18.05 -10.89
N ARG A 50 1.59 -17.48 -12.02
CA ARG A 50 0.18 -17.40 -12.42
C ARG A 50 -0.29 -18.76 -12.92
N SER A 51 -1.46 -19.20 -12.43
CA SER A 51 -2.16 -20.34 -13.00
C SER A 51 -2.86 -19.90 -14.28
N TRP A 52 -2.73 -20.70 -15.33
CA TRP A 52 -3.31 -20.44 -16.65
C TRP A 52 -4.33 -21.51 -16.99
N ASP A 53 -5.43 -21.10 -17.59
CA ASP A 53 -6.41 -21.95 -18.25
C ASP A 53 -7.05 -21.13 -19.37
N ASP A 54 -6.22 -20.72 -20.33
CA ASP A 54 -6.55 -19.68 -21.30
C ASP A 54 -6.17 -20.08 -22.73
N LEU A 55 -6.88 -19.47 -23.69
CA LEU A 55 -6.62 -19.62 -25.11
C LEU A 55 -5.74 -18.48 -25.63
N PHE A 56 -4.64 -18.86 -26.26
CA PHE A 56 -3.68 -17.97 -26.89
C PHE A 56 -3.63 -18.19 -28.39
N ILE A 57 -3.37 -17.12 -29.13
CA ILE A 57 -3.01 -17.18 -30.54
C ILE A 57 -1.51 -16.95 -30.62
N PHE A 58 -0.80 -18.01 -31.03
CA PHE A 58 0.61 -17.98 -31.34
C PHE A 58 0.78 -17.74 -32.84
N VAL A 59 1.52 -16.71 -33.20
CA VAL A 59 1.77 -16.31 -34.58
C VAL A 59 3.23 -16.63 -34.91
N ALA A 60 3.43 -17.39 -35.97
CA ALA A 60 4.74 -17.69 -36.51
C ALA A 60 4.81 -17.34 -38.00
N ALA A 61 5.99 -16.96 -38.45
CA ALA A 61 6.29 -16.84 -39.87
C ALA A 61 6.19 -18.23 -40.55
N PRO A 62 6.01 -18.30 -41.88
CA PRO A 62 6.07 -19.56 -42.63
C PRO A 62 7.37 -20.34 -42.40
N SER A 63 8.47 -19.64 -42.10
CA SER A 63 9.77 -20.21 -41.74
C SER A 63 9.80 -20.89 -40.35
N GLY A 64 8.74 -20.77 -39.56
CA GLY A 64 8.65 -21.25 -38.18
C GLY A 64 9.17 -20.25 -37.14
N TYR A 65 9.63 -19.06 -37.55
CA TYR A 65 10.10 -18.03 -36.63
C TYR A 65 8.96 -17.45 -35.78
N PHE A 66 9.19 -17.31 -34.48
CA PHE A 66 8.22 -16.71 -33.55
C PHE A 66 8.01 -15.23 -33.84
N ILE A 67 6.76 -14.80 -34.01
CA ILE A 67 6.42 -13.38 -34.19
C ILE A 67 5.82 -12.83 -32.91
N THR A 68 4.72 -13.43 -32.44
CA THR A 68 4.02 -12.93 -31.25
C THR A 68 3.10 -13.99 -30.65
N LEU A 69 2.69 -13.75 -29.41
CA LEU A 69 1.71 -14.55 -28.67
C LEU A 69 0.74 -13.59 -27.98
N TYR A 70 -0.56 -13.74 -28.22
CA TYR A 70 -1.58 -12.92 -27.56
C TYR A 70 -2.79 -13.78 -27.17
N THR A 71 -3.66 -13.26 -26.32
CA THR A 71 -4.87 -13.98 -25.86
C THR A 71 -6.03 -13.75 -26.83
N LYS A 72 -6.84 -14.79 -27.08
CA LYS A 72 -8.00 -14.69 -28.00
C LYS A 72 -9.19 -13.94 -27.37
N LYS A 73 -9.34 -14.03 -26.05
CA LYS A 73 -10.32 -13.26 -25.26
C LYS A 73 -9.71 -11.91 -24.88
N ASP A 74 -10.53 -10.98 -24.36
CA ASP A 74 -10.02 -9.81 -23.64
C ASP A 74 -8.90 -10.26 -22.70
N ASP A 75 -7.74 -9.56 -22.76
CA ASP A 75 -6.56 -9.88 -21.94
C ASP A 75 -7.03 -10.22 -20.52
N PRO A 76 -6.84 -11.48 -20.06
CA PRO A 76 -7.31 -11.93 -18.77
C PRO A 76 -6.83 -11.01 -17.62
N SER A 77 -5.69 -10.36 -17.81
CA SER A 77 -5.12 -9.37 -16.89
C SER A 77 -5.96 -8.08 -16.82
N LYS A 78 -6.52 -7.61 -17.93
CA LYS A 78 -7.47 -6.47 -17.97
C LYS A 78 -8.77 -6.79 -17.25
N VAL A 79 -9.28 -8.01 -17.41
CA VAL A 79 -10.50 -8.47 -16.71
C VAL A 79 -10.27 -8.46 -15.19
N LEU A 80 -9.14 -9.03 -14.74
CA LEU A 80 -8.76 -9.04 -13.33
C LEU A 80 -8.55 -7.61 -12.80
N LEU A 81 -7.93 -6.74 -13.58
CA LEU A 81 -7.71 -5.35 -13.19
C LEU A 81 -9.04 -4.59 -13.04
N LYS A 82 -9.98 -4.76 -13.97
CA LYS A 82 -11.33 -4.16 -13.87
C LYS A 82 -12.07 -4.65 -12.63
N LYS A 83 -11.99 -5.95 -12.32
CA LYS A 83 -12.57 -6.52 -11.09
C LYS A 83 -11.93 -5.93 -9.84
N PHE A 84 -10.61 -5.83 -9.81
CA PHE A 84 -9.86 -5.25 -8.69
C PHE A 84 -10.21 -3.77 -8.45
N LEU A 85 -10.22 -2.94 -9.50
CA LEU A 85 -10.61 -1.54 -9.40
C LEU A 85 -12.07 -1.37 -8.95
N LYS A 86 -12.96 -2.29 -9.30
CA LYS A 86 -14.35 -2.36 -8.82
C LYS A 86 -14.51 -3.01 -7.43
N SER A 87 -13.41 -3.24 -6.71
CA SER A 87 -13.39 -3.82 -5.36
C SER A 87 -13.99 -5.25 -5.28
N ARG A 88 -13.99 -6.00 -6.38
CA ARG A 88 -14.40 -7.43 -6.42
C ARG A 88 -13.26 -8.34 -5.96
N LEU A 89 -12.79 -8.13 -4.72
CA LEU A 89 -11.54 -8.68 -4.21
C LEU A 89 -11.59 -10.20 -3.99
N SER A 90 -12.75 -10.77 -3.66
CA SER A 90 -12.93 -12.22 -3.50
C SER A 90 -12.62 -12.98 -4.79
N GLU A 91 -13.05 -12.44 -5.94
CA GLU A 91 -12.74 -12.98 -7.27
C GLU A 91 -11.24 -12.93 -7.58
N ILE A 92 -10.52 -11.92 -7.07
CA ILE A 92 -9.07 -11.77 -7.26
C ILE A 92 -8.30 -12.73 -6.35
N GLN A 93 -8.74 -12.89 -5.10
CA GLN A 93 -8.12 -13.80 -4.14
C GLN A 93 -8.07 -15.24 -4.66
N ALA A 94 -9.11 -15.68 -5.37
CA ALA A 94 -9.20 -17.03 -5.93
C ALA A 94 -8.07 -17.37 -6.91
N VAL A 95 -7.50 -16.35 -7.59
CA VAL A 95 -6.46 -16.50 -8.61
C VAL A 95 -5.16 -15.79 -8.23
N ARG A 96 -4.99 -15.49 -6.94
CA ARG A 96 -3.87 -14.68 -6.43
C ARG A 96 -2.51 -15.29 -6.76
N SER A 97 -1.59 -14.46 -7.21
CA SER A 97 -0.19 -14.82 -7.48
C SER A 97 0.70 -13.57 -7.43
N LEU A 98 2.00 -13.73 -7.20
CA LEU A 98 2.98 -12.65 -7.14
C LEU A 98 3.02 -11.80 -8.42
N PRO A 99 2.99 -12.38 -9.64
CA PRO A 99 2.90 -11.59 -10.87
C PRO A 99 1.63 -10.74 -10.92
N LEU A 100 0.49 -11.30 -10.49
CA LEU A 100 -0.77 -10.54 -10.39
C LEU A 100 -0.66 -9.42 -9.36
N SER A 101 -0.06 -9.69 -8.20
CA SER A 101 0.17 -8.65 -7.17
C SER A 101 1.00 -7.49 -7.73
N GLY A 102 2.02 -7.79 -8.55
CA GLY A 102 2.88 -6.78 -9.17
C GLY A 102 2.18 -5.98 -10.26
N LEU A 103 1.25 -6.60 -10.99
CA LEU A 103 0.36 -5.89 -11.91
C LEU A 103 -0.55 -4.93 -11.14
N LEU A 104 -1.29 -5.43 -10.15
CA LEU A 104 -2.27 -4.64 -9.40
C LEU A 104 -1.62 -3.48 -8.64
N PHE A 105 -0.44 -3.71 -8.06
CA PHE A 105 0.32 -2.66 -7.37
C PHE A 105 0.75 -1.55 -8.33
N ARG A 106 1.35 -1.90 -9.48
CA ARG A 106 1.71 -0.93 -10.52
C ARG A 106 0.50 -0.18 -11.05
N SER A 107 -0.64 -0.86 -11.17
CA SER A 107 -1.88 -0.22 -11.62
C SER A 107 -2.35 0.87 -10.66
N LEU A 108 -2.36 0.62 -9.34
CA LEU A 108 -2.72 1.64 -8.34
C LEU A 108 -1.75 2.82 -8.30
N ILE A 109 -0.50 2.63 -8.71
CA ILE A 109 0.41 3.75 -8.88
C ILE A 109 0.06 4.49 -10.18
N SER A 110 -0.03 3.76 -11.30
CA SER A 110 -0.08 4.37 -12.63
C SER A 110 -1.38 5.08 -12.98
N TYR A 111 -2.55 4.58 -12.55
CA TYR A 111 -3.82 5.22 -12.94
C TYR A 111 -3.95 6.61 -12.29
N PRO A 112 -3.80 6.76 -10.97
CA PRO A 112 -3.78 8.07 -10.33
C PRO A 112 -2.63 8.97 -10.81
N ALA A 113 -1.43 8.42 -11.01
CA ALA A 113 -0.28 9.20 -11.47
C ALA A 113 -0.53 9.85 -12.84
N ASN A 114 -1.12 9.10 -13.77
CA ASN A 114 -1.41 9.58 -15.12
C ASN A 114 -2.43 10.71 -15.13
N GLU A 115 -3.39 10.69 -14.20
CA GLU A 115 -4.40 11.73 -14.05
C GLU A 115 -3.78 13.04 -13.52
N ILE A 116 -2.79 12.94 -12.62
CA ILE A 116 -2.22 14.09 -11.91
C ILE A 116 -0.99 14.69 -12.58
N TYR A 117 -0.01 13.89 -12.99
CA TYR A 117 1.31 14.42 -13.35
C TYR A 117 1.47 14.82 -14.82
N GLY A 118 0.59 14.35 -15.73
CA GLY A 118 0.69 14.61 -17.17
C GLY A 118 2.00 14.07 -17.80
N GLY A 119 1.99 13.79 -19.11
CA GLY A 119 3.23 13.47 -19.85
C GLY A 119 4.07 12.29 -19.35
N LEU A 120 3.50 11.39 -18.52
CA LEU A 120 4.25 10.27 -17.94
C LEU A 120 4.62 9.22 -18.99
N GLN A 121 5.91 8.92 -19.06
CA GLN A 121 6.46 7.86 -19.88
C GLN A 121 6.78 6.63 -19.02
N ARG A 122 6.59 5.43 -19.56
CA ARG A 122 6.81 4.17 -18.85
C ARG A 122 8.15 3.56 -19.22
N PHE A 123 8.93 3.16 -18.22
CA PHE A 123 10.18 2.40 -18.40
C PHE A 123 11.18 3.05 -19.36
N LEU A 124 11.26 4.39 -19.38
CA LEU A 124 12.26 5.08 -20.17
C LEU A 124 13.64 4.89 -19.53
N SER A 125 14.64 4.52 -20.33
CA SER A 125 16.01 4.26 -19.86
C SER A 125 16.80 5.57 -19.77
N PHE A 126 17.39 5.84 -18.60
CA PHE A 126 18.22 7.02 -18.37
C PHE A 126 19.64 6.62 -18.00
N PRO A 127 20.70 7.20 -18.60
CA PRO A 127 22.07 6.94 -18.18
C PRO A 127 22.31 7.43 -16.74
N ILE A 128 23.06 6.69 -15.94
CA ILE A 128 23.40 7.14 -14.58
C ILE A 128 24.40 8.29 -14.64
N ILE A 129 24.09 9.39 -13.95
CA ILE A 129 24.97 10.55 -13.80
C ILE A 129 25.84 10.34 -12.55
N PRO A 130 27.13 10.73 -12.57
CA PRO A 130 27.96 10.71 -11.37
C PRO A 130 27.28 11.41 -10.19
N PRO A 131 27.25 10.78 -8.99
CA PRO A 131 26.59 11.37 -7.84
C PRO A 131 27.27 12.68 -7.43
N PRO A 132 26.52 13.71 -6.99
CA PRO A 132 27.12 14.93 -6.44
C PRO A 132 28.01 14.60 -5.25
N VAL A 133 29.06 15.41 -5.02
CA VAL A 133 30.05 15.17 -3.95
C VAL A 133 29.40 15.06 -2.56
N SER A 134 28.27 15.73 -2.34
CA SER A 134 27.47 15.69 -1.10
C SER A 134 26.89 14.30 -0.76
N TYR A 135 26.74 13.40 -1.74
CA TYR A 135 26.20 12.05 -1.55
C TYR A 135 27.23 11.01 -1.10
N LYS A 136 28.52 11.39 -1.01
CA LYS A 136 29.61 10.47 -0.64
C LYS A 136 29.56 9.97 0.82
N LYS A 137 28.71 10.54 1.68
CA LYS A 137 28.52 10.11 3.08
C LYS A 137 27.49 8.98 3.27
N GLN A 138 26.91 8.43 2.20
CA GLN A 138 25.89 7.39 2.30
C GLN A 138 26.50 6.00 2.54
N GLN A 139 25.88 5.21 3.43
CA GLN A 139 26.32 3.85 3.74
C GLN A 139 26.10 2.86 2.58
N ILE A 140 25.17 3.17 1.67
CA ILE A 140 24.91 2.38 0.47
C ILE A 140 25.54 3.10 -0.72
N LYS A 141 26.39 2.38 -1.46
CA LYS A 141 27.03 2.94 -2.66
C LYS A 141 25.98 3.24 -3.74
N PRO A 142 26.01 4.44 -4.35
CA PRO A 142 25.18 4.76 -5.50
C PRO A 142 25.52 3.87 -6.70
N LEU A 143 24.65 3.83 -7.71
CA LEU A 143 24.93 3.12 -8.95
C LEU A 143 26.17 3.76 -9.62
N PRO A 144 27.22 2.97 -9.93
CA PRO A 144 28.48 3.53 -10.43
C PRO A 144 28.42 3.92 -11.91
N ASN A 145 27.66 3.16 -12.72
CA ASN A 145 27.50 3.34 -14.16
C ASN A 145 26.26 2.55 -14.65
N GLY A 146 25.93 2.71 -15.93
CA GLY A 146 24.84 2.01 -16.60
C GLY A 146 23.60 2.88 -16.82
N THR A 147 22.45 2.24 -16.93
CA THR A 147 21.16 2.92 -17.06
C THR A 147 20.23 2.56 -15.90
N PHE A 148 19.26 3.43 -15.66
CA PHE A 148 18.15 3.17 -14.75
C PHE A 148 16.83 3.45 -15.45
N GLU A 149 15.87 2.57 -15.21
CA GLU A 149 14.53 2.61 -15.78
C GLU A 149 13.52 2.80 -14.66
N PRO A 150 13.12 4.06 -14.34
CA PRO A 150 12.01 4.28 -13.44
C PRO A 150 10.73 3.66 -14.01
N PHE A 151 9.80 3.31 -13.11
CA PHE A 151 8.50 2.78 -13.54
C PHE A 151 7.73 3.81 -14.37
N LEU A 152 7.68 5.05 -13.87
CA LEU A 152 7.11 6.20 -14.58
C LEU A 152 8.08 7.37 -14.50
N SER A 153 8.15 8.19 -15.55
CA SER A 153 8.99 9.38 -15.57
C SER A 153 8.40 10.53 -16.36
N VAL A 154 8.70 11.76 -15.90
CA VAL A 154 8.70 12.98 -16.71
C VAL A 154 10.15 13.42 -16.83
N ASN A 155 10.84 12.97 -17.89
CA ASN A 155 12.28 13.15 -18.07
C ASN A 155 13.05 12.89 -16.76
N ARG A 156 13.91 13.82 -16.32
CA ARG A 156 14.56 13.81 -15.00
C ARG A 156 13.91 14.75 -13.98
N ASP A 157 12.77 15.35 -14.32
CA ASP A 157 12.06 16.23 -13.39
C ASP A 157 11.33 15.41 -12.32
N LEU A 158 10.70 14.31 -12.72
CA LEU A 158 10.01 13.39 -11.82
C LEU A 158 10.28 11.94 -12.21
N TRP A 159 10.79 11.15 -11.26
CA TRP A 159 10.86 9.69 -11.36
C TRP A 159 9.96 9.05 -10.32
N ILE A 160 9.15 8.08 -10.73
CA ILE A 160 8.35 7.24 -9.85
C ILE A 160 8.83 5.80 -10.02
N SER A 161 9.21 5.16 -8.93
CA SER A 161 9.57 3.75 -8.87
C SER A 161 8.78 3.06 -7.77
N TYR A 162 8.85 1.73 -7.68
CA TYR A 162 8.13 0.98 -6.68
C TYR A 162 8.93 -0.20 -6.14
N SER A 163 8.60 -0.61 -4.93
CA SER A 163 9.11 -1.86 -4.35
C SER A 163 8.05 -2.49 -3.47
N PHE A 164 8.01 -3.82 -3.35
CA PHE A 164 7.04 -4.43 -2.46
C PHE A 164 7.30 -4.10 -1.00
N THR A 165 8.56 -3.98 -0.56
CA THR A 165 8.89 -3.78 0.85
C THR A 165 9.55 -2.42 1.07
N GLU A 166 9.22 -1.76 2.18
CA GLU A 166 9.80 -0.48 2.61
C GLU A 166 11.34 -0.48 2.61
N GLU A 167 11.96 -1.54 3.14
CA GLU A 167 13.41 -1.67 3.19
C GLU A 167 14.05 -1.63 1.78
N LYS A 168 13.51 -2.41 0.84
CA LYS A 168 13.99 -2.41 -0.54
C LYS A 168 13.72 -1.06 -1.23
N ALA A 169 12.64 -0.37 -0.88
CA ALA A 169 12.36 0.96 -1.39
C ALA A 169 13.43 1.97 -0.93
N HIS A 170 13.80 1.97 0.35
CA HIS A 170 14.89 2.82 0.85
C HIS A 170 16.25 2.47 0.24
N ARG A 171 16.57 1.17 0.08
CA ARG A 171 17.80 0.74 -0.62
C ARG A 171 17.84 1.21 -2.07
N LEU A 172 16.70 1.17 -2.78
CA LEU A 172 16.59 1.70 -4.12
C LEU A 172 16.79 3.23 -4.12
N ALA A 173 16.15 3.93 -3.19
CA ALA A 173 16.29 5.38 -3.03
C ALA A 173 17.75 5.80 -2.89
N PHE A 174 18.51 5.18 -1.99
CA PHE A 174 19.95 5.48 -1.84
C PHE A 174 20.74 5.27 -3.14
N ARG A 175 20.40 4.25 -3.93
CA ARG A 175 21.13 3.94 -5.16
C ARG A 175 20.93 4.95 -6.29
N VAL A 176 19.76 5.59 -6.33
CA VAL A 176 19.35 6.50 -7.40
C VAL A 176 19.06 7.93 -6.92
N ALA A 177 19.38 8.25 -5.67
CA ALA A 177 19.23 9.59 -5.13
C ALA A 177 20.06 10.59 -5.94
N GLY A 178 19.50 11.78 -6.17
CA GLY A 178 20.14 12.83 -6.98
C GLY A 178 20.14 12.60 -8.49
N GLN A 179 19.55 11.51 -9.01
CA GLN A 179 19.46 11.25 -10.46
C GLN A 179 18.31 11.99 -11.16
N ALA A 180 17.33 12.46 -10.38
CA ALA A 180 16.18 13.25 -10.80
C ALA A 180 15.92 14.37 -9.79
N LYS A 181 15.26 15.46 -10.22
CA LYS A 181 14.89 16.58 -9.34
C LYS A 181 13.94 16.13 -8.24
N ARG A 182 13.00 15.24 -8.58
CA ARG A 182 12.09 14.59 -7.64
C ARG A 182 12.03 13.09 -7.88
N LEU A 183 12.31 12.30 -6.85
CA LEU A 183 12.21 10.85 -6.87
C LEU A 183 11.14 10.41 -5.87
N ILE A 184 10.16 9.64 -6.34
CA ILE A 184 9.15 9.01 -5.50
C ILE A 184 9.33 7.49 -5.59
N ILE A 185 9.51 6.81 -4.46
CA ILE A 185 9.52 5.36 -4.41
C ILE A 185 8.36 4.89 -3.54
N VAL A 186 7.39 4.24 -4.20
CA VAL A 186 6.20 3.74 -3.55
C VAL A 186 6.45 2.33 -3.04
N TYR A 187 6.15 2.06 -1.76
CA TYR A 187 6.20 0.71 -1.21
C TYR A 187 4.84 0.17 -0.76
N CYS A 188 4.65 -1.14 -0.84
CA CYS A 188 3.39 -1.77 -0.45
C CYS A 188 3.40 -2.33 0.98
N HIS A 189 4.50 -2.94 1.41
CA HIS A 189 4.63 -3.67 2.67
C HIS A 189 5.56 -2.92 3.61
N PRO A 190 5.02 -2.27 4.65
CA PRO A 190 5.83 -1.66 5.70
C PRO A 190 6.64 -2.73 6.45
N THR A 191 7.84 -2.38 6.91
CA THR A 191 8.71 -3.25 7.73
C THR A 191 8.82 -2.74 9.16
N PHE A 192 8.72 -3.62 10.17
CA PHE A 192 8.78 -3.22 11.58
C PHE A 192 10.21 -3.30 12.18
N THR A 193 11.21 -3.53 11.33
CA THR A 193 12.62 -3.68 11.69
C THR A 193 13.40 -2.39 11.55
N ARG A 194 14.49 -2.30 12.32
CA ARG A 194 15.48 -1.24 12.21
C ARG A 194 16.16 -1.31 10.84
N HIS A 195 16.06 -0.26 10.03
CA HIS A 195 16.80 -0.20 8.77
C HIS A 195 17.10 1.24 8.36
N HIS A 196 18.15 1.41 7.56
CA HIS A 196 18.55 2.73 7.07
C HIS A 196 17.46 3.32 6.18
N ARG A 197 16.96 4.49 6.58
CA ARG A 197 15.99 5.27 5.83
C ARG A 197 16.74 6.34 5.04
N CYS A 198 16.40 6.46 3.76
CA CYS A 198 16.87 7.56 2.94
C CYS A 198 16.10 8.83 3.31
N ASP A 199 16.84 9.88 3.63
CA ASP A 199 16.39 11.20 4.12
C ASP A 199 16.80 12.33 3.18
N THR A 200 17.17 12.00 1.94
CA THR A 200 17.54 12.99 0.93
C THR A 200 16.33 13.84 0.54
N GLU A 201 16.50 15.16 0.52
CA GLU A 201 15.42 16.15 0.28
C GLU A 201 14.63 15.91 -1.02
N SER A 202 15.30 15.51 -2.11
CA SER A 202 14.65 15.22 -3.40
C SER A 202 13.96 13.85 -3.47
N VAL A 203 14.00 13.06 -2.39
CA VAL A 203 13.58 11.66 -2.38
C VAL A 203 12.44 11.43 -1.39
N ASN A 204 11.30 11.00 -1.91
CA ASN A 204 10.14 10.59 -1.12
C ASN A 204 9.98 9.07 -1.18
N VAL A 205 10.25 8.39 -0.07
CA VAL A 205 9.95 6.97 0.09
C VAL A 205 8.66 6.84 0.90
N VAL A 206 7.57 6.49 0.21
CA VAL A 206 6.21 6.59 0.75
C VAL A 206 5.46 5.27 0.63
N SER A 207 4.54 5.00 1.56
CA SER A 207 3.68 3.82 1.42
C SER A 207 2.70 4.01 0.26
N LEU A 208 2.11 2.93 -0.27
CA LEU A 208 1.07 3.04 -1.29
C LEU A 208 -0.13 3.86 -0.78
N SER A 209 -0.50 3.69 0.49
CA SER A 209 -1.59 4.45 1.11
C SER A 209 -1.26 5.95 1.15
N GLU A 210 -0.05 6.30 1.59
CA GLU A 210 0.44 7.68 1.63
C GLU A 210 0.55 8.27 0.22
N TYR A 211 1.10 7.52 -0.74
CA TYR A 211 1.19 7.93 -2.14
C TYR A 211 -0.17 8.32 -2.72
N LEU A 212 -1.19 7.48 -2.51
CA LEU A 212 -2.55 7.78 -2.98
C LEU A 212 -3.13 9.02 -2.30
N GLY A 213 -2.88 9.20 -0.99
CA GLY A 213 -3.31 10.40 -0.26
C GLY A 213 -2.59 11.67 -0.69
N LEU A 214 -1.31 11.59 -1.08
CA LEU A 214 -0.54 12.70 -1.65
C LEU A 214 -1.07 13.15 -3.01
N LEU A 215 -1.75 12.27 -3.75
CA LEU A 215 -2.39 12.62 -5.01
C LEU A 215 -3.74 13.31 -4.76
N SER A 216 -4.63 12.63 -4.03
CA SER A 216 -5.82 13.28 -3.47
C SER A 216 -6.49 12.45 -2.36
N PRO A 217 -7.20 13.12 -1.43
CA PRO A 217 -8.10 12.48 -0.46
C PRO A 217 -9.11 11.51 -1.09
N GLU A 218 -9.69 11.86 -2.23
CA GLU A 218 -10.71 11.08 -2.94
C GLU A 218 -10.14 9.76 -3.47
N ILE A 219 -8.95 9.83 -4.07
CA ILE A 219 -8.24 8.66 -4.63
C ILE A 219 -7.87 7.70 -3.50
N HIS A 220 -7.37 8.21 -2.37
CA HIS A 220 -7.09 7.38 -1.20
C HIS A 220 -8.33 6.62 -0.72
N ARG A 221 -9.45 7.34 -0.50
CA ARG A 221 -10.72 6.75 -0.07
C ARG A 221 -11.23 5.70 -1.06
N GLN A 222 -11.14 5.99 -2.36
CA GLN A 222 -11.58 5.07 -3.41
C GLN A 222 -10.82 3.74 -3.39
N TYR A 223 -9.51 3.77 -3.12
CA TYR A 223 -8.63 2.60 -3.26
C TYR A 223 -8.13 2.02 -1.94
N ILE A 224 -8.71 2.41 -0.80
CA ILE A 224 -8.28 1.92 0.52
C ILE A 224 -8.40 0.39 0.66
N ASN A 225 -9.49 -0.21 0.15
CA ASN A 225 -9.70 -1.65 0.20
C ASN A 225 -8.70 -2.41 -0.67
N GLN A 226 -8.43 -1.90 -1.87
CA GLN A 226 -7.44 -2.43 -2.79
C GLN A 226 -6.03 -2.36 -2.20
N THR A 227 -5.71 -1.24 -1.54
CA THR A 227 -4.43 -1.02 -0.86
C THR A 227 -4.25 -2.02 0.29
N ARG A 228 -5.26 -2.16 1.16
CA ARG A 228 -5.28 -3.17 2.24
C ARG A 228 -5.14 -4.59 1.71
N PHE A 229 -5.84 -4.91 0.64
CA PHE A 229 -5.77 -6.23 0.00
C PHE A 229 -4.35 -6.55 -0.47
N LEU A 230 -3.64 -5.59 -1.08
CA LEU A 230 -2.23 -5.78 -1.48
C LEU A 230 -1.28 -5.83 -0.28
N ILE A 231 -1.50 -4.99 0.74
CA ILE A 231 -0.76 -5.01 2.01
C ILE A 231 -0.84 -6.40 2.66
N ASN A 232 -2.02 -7.00 2.58
CA ASN A 232 -2.30 -8.34 3.08
C ASN A 232 -2.08 -9.44 2.04
N HIS A 233 -1.15 -9.27 1.09
CA HIS A 233 -0.76 -10.32 0.14
C HIS A 233 -1.93 -10.95 -0.65
N MET A 234 -2.91 -10.12 -1.01
CA MET A 234 -4.16 -10.52 -1.68
C MET A 234 -4.96 -11.57 -0.90
N GLN A 235 -5.00 -11.40 0.42
CA GLN A 235 -5.84 -12.15 1.33
C GLN A 235 -6.89 -11.22 1.95
N LEU A 236 -8.15 -11.63 1.88
CA LEU A 236 -9.25 -11.06 2.64
C LEU A 236 -9.19 -11.64 4.06
N GLU A 237 -9.45 -10.77 5.03
CA GLU A 237 -9.53 -11.18 6.42
C GLU A 237 -10.87 -11.91 6.66
N PRO A 238 -10.89 -13.03 7.41
CA PRO A 238 -12.12 -13.78 7.70
C PRO A 238 -13.24 -12.93 8.31
N ASP A 239 -12.88 -11.88 9.05
CA ASP A 239 -13.81 -11.03 9.81
C ASP A 239 -14.26 -9.75 9.08
N GLU A 240 -13.93 -9.59 7.79
CA GLU A 240 -14.60 -8.59 6.96
C GLU A 240 -16.11 -8.88 6.80
N VAL A 241 -16.53 -10.10 7.13
CA VAL A 241 -17.93 -10.54 7.16
C VAL A 241 -18.64 -10.25 8.51
N ARG A 242 -17.91 -10.02 9.61
CA ARG A 242 -18.54 -9.65 10.89
C ARG A 242 -19.07 -8.21 10.81
N ARG A 243 -20.27 -7.95 11.37
CA ARG A 243 -20.92 -6.63 11.43
C ARG A 243 -19.91 -5.51 11.69
N THR A 244 -20.05 -4.40 10.96
CA THR A 244 -19.32 -3.16 11.22
C THR A 244 -19.49 -2.80 12.70
N PRO A 245 -18.41 -2.70 13.49
CA PRO A 245 -18.52 -2.22 14.86
C PRO A 245 -18.97 -0.76 14.81
N ASP A 246 -20.12 -0.47 15.39
CA ASP A 246 -20.52 0.91 15.69
C ASP A 246 -19.87 1.38 17.01
N LYS A 247 -20.07 2.66 17.34
CA LYS A 247 -19.56 3.25 18.58
C LYS A 247 -20.08 2.52 19.82
N GLY A 248 -21.34 2.09 19.82
CA GLY A 248 -21.97 1.38 20.93
C GLY A 248 -21.28 0.06 21.21
N ASN A 249 -20.96 -0.71 20.17
CA ASN A 249 -20.18 -1.94 20.27
C ASN A 249 -18.76 -1.68 20.81
N ILE A 250 -18.09 -0.60 20.39
CA ILE A 250 -16.75 -0.27 20.92
C ILE A 250 -16.82 0.02 22.42
N ILE A 251 -17.77 0.85 22.84
CA ILE A 251 -17.93 1.23 24.24
C ILE A 251 -18.32 0.02 25.09
N SER A 252 -19.28 -0.79 24.63
CA SER A 252 -19.71 -1.99 25.37
C SER A 252 -18.57 -3.00 25.54
N ASN A 253 -17.73 -3.21 24.50
CA ASN A 253 -16.57 -4.09 24.62
C ASN A 253 -15.53 -3.56 25.62
N ILE A 254 -15.37 -2.24 25.74
CA ILE A 254 -14.48 -1.63 26.74
C ILE A 254 -15.05 -1.78 28.15
N GLU A 255 -16.34 -1.48 28.33
CA GLU A 255 -17.03 -1.47 29.62
C GLU A 255 -17.20 -2.89 30.19
N ASN A 256 -17.50 -3.88 29.34
CA ASN A 256 -17.68 -5.27 29.79
C ASN A 256 -16.37 -6.00 30.07
N GLN A 257 -15.20 -5.38 29.83
CA GLN A 257 -13.87 -6.01 29.92
C GLN A 257 -13.75 -7.34 29.14
N GLU A 258 -14.60 -7.52 28.13
CA GLU A 258 -14.69 -8.73 27.33
C GLU A 258 -13.46 -8.84 26.41
N GLU A 259 -12.43 -9.50 26.93
CA GLU A 259 -11.25 -9.99 26.21
C GLU A 259 -10.37 -8.94 25.50
N ILE A 260 -9.06 -9.10 25.67
CA ILE A 260 -8.10 -8.39 24.83
C ILE A 260 -8.25 -8.91 23.40
N ILE A 261 -8.60 -8.02 22.47
CA ILE A 261 -8.72 -8.39 21.07
C ILE A 261 -7.31 -8.54 20.49
N PRO A 262 -6.95 -9.70 19.91
CA PRO A 262 -5.62 -9.95 19.39
C PRO A 262 -5.34 -9.05 18.19
N ILE A 263 -4.11 -8.54 18.11
CA ILE A 263 -3.67 -7.66 17.02
C ILE A 263 -3.01 -8.51 15.94
N ARG A 264 -3.51 -8.42 14.70
CA ARG A 264 -2.97 -9.15 13.54
C ARG A 264 -1.85 -8.39 12.86
N THR A 265 -0.98 -9.13 12.17
CA THR A 265 0.09 -8.54 11.36
C THR A 265 -0.46 -7.69 10.20
N SER A 266 -1.58 -8.08 9.61
CA SER A 266 -2.23 -7.32 8.54
C SER A 266 -2.72 -5.95 9.03
N GLU A 267 -3.32 -5.90 10.22
CA GLU A 267 -3.79 -4.66 10.86
C GLU A 267 -2.62 -3.73 11.20
N LEU A 268 -1.50 -4.25 11.70
CA LEU A 268 -0.32 -3.43 11.95
C LEU A 268 0.28 -2.86 10.66
N ARG A 269 0.29 -3.63 9.57
CA ARG A 269 0.78 -3.12 8.29
C ARG A 269 -0.14 -2.05 7.73
N GLU A 270 -1.46 -2.24 7.83
CA GLU A 270 -2.46 -1.22 7.52
C GLU A 270 -2.23 0.05 8.33
N ALA A 271 -2.12 -0.09 9.66
CA ALA A 271 -1.89 1.05 10.54
C ALA A 271 -0.59 1.79 10.20
N LYS A 272 0.50 1.07 9.96
CA LYS A 272 1.79 1.69 9.61
C LYS A 272 1.73 2.41 8.26
N ALA A 273 1.06 1.84 7.26
CA ALA A 273 0.83 2.51 5.98
C ALA A 273 -0.09 3.72 6.13
N GLY A 274 -1.09 3.64 7.01
CA GLY A 274 -2.09 4.68 7.23
C GLY A 274 -1.57 5.91 7.99
N LEU A 275 -0.53 5.77 8.80
CA LEU A 275 0.03 6.89 9.57
C LEU A 275 0.57 8.06 8.71
N GLY A 276 0.98 7.78 7.47
CA GLY A 276 1.54 8.80 6.57
C GLY A 276 0.51 9.54 5.74
N ILE A 277 -0.79 9.28 5.92
CA ILE A 277 -1.83 9.93 5.11
C ILE A 277 -2.01 11.38 5.55
N LEU A 278 -2.11 12.29 4.57
CA LEU A 278 -2.50 13.68 4.78
C LEU A 278 -3.93 13.77 5.32
N VAL A 279 -4.10 14.49 6.43
CA VAL A 279 -5.40 14.53 7.11
C VAL A 279 -6.22 15.74 6.66
N THR A 280 -7.24 15.47 5.85
CA THR A 280 -8.10 16.50 5.23
C THR A 280 -9.57 16.46 5.66
N SER A 281 -10.00 15.42 6.39
CA SER A 281 -11.38 15.28 6.86
C SER A 281 -11.44 14.70 8.26
N THR A 282 -12.59 14.83 8.91
CA THR A 282 -12.91 14.24 10.22
C THR A 282 -12.59 12.75 10.26
N TRP A 283 -12.95 12.02 9.20
CA TRP A 283 -12.75 10.57 9.15
C TRP A 283 -11.31 10.18 8.79
N HIS A 284 -10.56 11.03 8.12
CA HIS A 284 -9.10 10.89 8.04
C HIS A 284 -8.47 11.02 9.43
N VAL A 285 -8.87 12.01 10.24
CA VAL A 285 -8.38 12.16 11.63
C VAL A 285 -8.68 10.89 12.42
N ALA A 286 -9.92 10.40 12.38
CA ALA A 286 -10.33 9.19 13.08
C ALA A 286 -9.50 7.97 12.65
N TYR A 287 -9.29 7.78 11.34
CA TYR A 287 -8.53 6.66 10.81
C TYR A 287 -7.06 6.70 11.25
N VAL A 288 -6.40 7.86 11.13
CA VAL A 288 -5.00 7.99 11.51
C VAL A 288 -4.81 7.89 13.03
N CYS A 289 -5.72 8.43 13.83
CA CYS A 289 -5.74 8.23 15.28
C CYS A 289 -5.93 6.76 15.65
N ALA A 290 -6.81 6.04 14.96
CA ALA A 290 -7.00 4.61 15.16
C ALA A 290 -5.74 3.79 14.78
N CYS A 291 -5.05 4.15 13.70
CA CYS A 291 -3.76 3.59 13.32
C CYS A 291 -2.71 3.77 14.43
N ALA A 292 -2.56 5.02 14.92
CA ALA A 292 -1.64 5.34 16.00
C ALA A 292 -1.99 4.62 17.30
N ASN A 293 -3.28 4.49 17.62
CA ASN A 293 -3.76 3.75 18.79
C ASN A 293 -3.42 2.25 18.69
N LEU A 294 -3.62 1.63 17.52
CA LEU A 294 -3.27 0.22 17.29
C LEU A 294 -1.76 -0.02 17.43
N ILE A 295 -0.94 0.85 16.85
CA ILE A 295 0.52 0.75 16.95
C ILE A 295 0.97 0.91 18.40
N ASN A 296 0.42 1.90 19.13
CA ASN A 296 0.67 2.05 20.56
C ASN A 296 0.24 0.83 21.38
N ALA A 297 -0.93 0.26 21.08
CA ALA A 297 -1.43 -0.94 21.77
C ALA A 297 -0.49 -2.13 21.57
N ALA A 298 0.02 -2.32 20.34
CA ALA A 298 0.97 -3.38 20.03
C ALA A 298 2.35 -3.16 20.67
N LEU A 299 2.78 -1.92 20.89
CA LEU A 299 4.04 -1.62 21.57
C LEU A 299 3.97 -1.72 23.10
N ASN A 300 2.86 -1.29 23.69
CA ASN A 300 2.69 -1.28 25.13
C ASN A 300 2.44 -2.69 25.71
N LYS A 301 1.84 -3.57 24.94
CA LYS A 301 1.72 -4.99 25.31
C LYS A 301 3.00 -5.69 24.86
N LYS A 302 3.91 -5.96 25.79
CA LYS A 302 5.07 -6.83 25.56
C LYS A 302 4.57 -8.17 25.02
N ILE A 303 4.70 -8.38 23.70
CA ILE A 303 4.90 -9.67 23.00
C ILE A 303 3.79 -10.74 23.09
N ASP A 304 2.93 -10.78 24.10
CA ASP A 304 2.05 -11.94 24.35
C ASP A 304 0.76 -11.99 23.50
N ASN A 305 0.30 -10.84 22.97
CA ASN A 305 -0.95 -10.74 22.18
C ASN A 305 -0.74 -10.44 20.70
N TYR A 306 0.52 -10.34 20.25
CA TYR A 306 0.83 -10.14 18.83
C TYR A 306 0.98 -11.50 18.14
N GLN A 307 0.00 -11.85 17.31
CA GLN A 307 0.05 -13.08 16.50
C GLN A 307 0.81 -12.80 15.19
N GLY A 308 2.12 -12.63 15.28
CA GLY A 308 2.96 -12.48 14.09
C GLY A 308 4.41 -12.85 14.32
N SER A 309 5.09 -13.20 13.23
CA SER A 309 6.46 -13.73 13.27
C SER A 309 7.55 -12.66 13.36
N GLN A 310 7.20 -11.36 13.33
CA GLN A 310 8.16 -10.26 13.30
C GLN A 310 8.35 -9.63 14.68
N ARG A 311 9.61 -9.46 15.12
CA ARG A 311 9.91 -8.69 16.33
C ARG A 311 9.64 -7.20 16.08
N LEU A 312 8.71 -6.62 16.85
CA LEU A 312 8.49 -5.17 16.86
C LEU A 312 9.73 -4.47 17.44
N SER A 313 10.29 -3.51 16.70
CA SER A 313 11.51 -2.81 17.12
C SER A 313 11.20 -1.48 17.83
N LYS A 314 12.18 -0.96 18.58
CA LYS A 314 12.10 0.40 19.16
C LYS A 314 11.89 1.51 18.12
N GLU A 315 12.23 1.28 16.84
CA GLU A 315 11.93 2.24 15.77
C GLU A 315 10.43 2.36 15.45
N VAL A 316 9.59 1.40 15.86
CA VAL A 316 8.14 1.64 15.81
C VAL A 316 7.79 2.86 16.66
N TYR A 317 8.51 3.19 17.75
CA TYR A 317 8.32 4.45 18.51
C TYR A 317 8.59 5.72 17.70
N SER A 318 9.30 5.66 16.57
CA SER A 318 9.44 6.81 15.65
C SER A 318 8.10 7.22 15.01
N PHE A 319 7.06 6.38 15.12
CA PHE A 319 5.72 6.72 14.67
C PHE A 319 5.22 8.03 15.30
N LYS A 320 5.66 8.38 16.52
CA LYS A 320 5.25 9.64 17.18
C LYS A 320 5.72 10.87 16.43
N SER A 321 6.88 10.82 15.76
CA SER A 321 7.35 11.91 14.91
C SER A 321 6.55 12.02 13.62
N ILE A 322 6.05 10.89 13.08
CA ILE A 322 5.10 10.89 11.96
C ILE A 322 3.76 11.46 12.42
N PHE A 323 3.28 11.03 13.59
CA PHE A 323 2.02 11.47 14.17
C PHE A 323 2.05 12.95 14.59
N ALA A 324 3.22 13.51 14.94
CA ALA A 324 3.34 14.95 15.16
C ALA A 324 2.96 15.77 13.92
N ARG A 325 3.34 15.31 12.71
CA ARG A 325 2.90 15.94 11.45
C ARG A 325 1.39 15.86 11.26
N VAL A 326 0.78 14.76 11.68
CA VAL A 326 -0.70 14.63 11.67
C VAL A 326 -1.34 15.64 12.61
N VAL A 327 -0.75 15.90 13.79
CA VAL A 327 -1.24 16.94 14.70
C VAL A 327 -1.07 18.32 14.07
N ASP A 328 0.04 18.60 13.37
CA ASP A 328 0.21 19.84 12.60
C ASP A 328 -0.93 19.99 11.57
N ASP A 329 -1.21 18.94 10.79
CA ASP A 329 -2.28 18.95 9.79
C ASP A 329 -3.65 19.24 10.42
N ILE A 330 -3.95 18.67 11.60
CA ILE A 330 -5.20 18.94 12.32
C ILE A 330 -5.30 20.41 12.75
N ILE A 331 -4.20 20.98 13.25
CA ILE A 331 -4.14 22.39 13.67
C ILE A 331 -4.36 23.32 12.46
N LEU A 332 -3.70 23.02 11.34
CA LEU A 332 -3.71 23.84 10.14
C LEU A 332 -5.03 23.73 9.37
N ASN A 333 -5.53 22.51 9.16
CA ASN A 333 -6.71 22.25 8.33
C ASN A 333 -8.04 22.38 9.09
N LYS A 334 -8.01 22.31 10.43
CA LYS A 334 -9.19 22.40 11.32
C LYS A 334 -10.39 21.56 10.82
N PRO A 335 -10.25 20.23 10.68
CA PRO A 335 -11.35 19.41 10.19
C PRO A 335 -12.60 19.57 11.06
N PRO A 336 -13.80 19.59 10.47
CA PRO A 336 -15.03 19.76 11.22
C PRO A 336 -15.21 18.64 12.26
N ASP A 337 -15.87 18.93 13.36
CA ASP A 337 -16.19 17.97 14.44
C ASP A 337 -14.96 17.29 15.08
N VAL A 338 -13.78 17.91 14.96
CA VAL A 338 -12.55 17.47 15.63
C VAL A 338 -12.17 18.47 16.71
N GLN A 339 -12.00 17.98 17.94
CA GLN A 339 -11.52 18.80 19.05
C GLN A 339 -10.10 18.37 19.41
N LEU A 340 -9.16 19.30 19.36
CA LEU A 340 -7.77 19.08 19.74
C LEU A 340 -7.48 19.81 21.06
N TYR A 341 -6.79 19.13 21.96
CA TYR A 341 -6.20 19.73 23.15
C TYR A 341 -4.78 19.22 23.35
N VAL A 342 -3.83 20.14 23.45
CA VAL A 342 -2.42 19.86 23.70
C VAL A 342 -2.13 20.26 25.15
N GLN A 343 -1.97 19.26 26.03
CA GLN A 343 -1.67 19.53 27.43
C GLN A 343 -0.19 19.91 27.59
N GLN A 344 0.06 20.92 28.42
CA GLN A 344 1.41 21.36 28.72
C GLN A 344 2.23 20.25 29.37
N ASN A 345 3.38 19.93 28.76
CA ASN A 345 4.23 18.79 29.14
C ASN A 345 3.50 17.43 29.21
N GLY A 346 2.35 17.32 28.53
CA GLY A 346 1.41 16.23 28.68
C GLY A 346 0.98 15.58 27.35
N PRO A 347 -0.07 14.73 27.41
CA PRO A 347 -0.65 14.11 26.23
C PRO A 347 -1.28 15.13 25.27
N VAL A 348 -1.43 14.69 24.02
CA VAL A 348 -2.33 15.30 23.04
C VAL A 348 -3.64 14.53 23.07
N TYR A 349 -4.75 15.24 23.29
CA TYR A 349 -6.09 14.71 23.24
C TYR A 349 -6.76 15.11 21.92
N ILE A 350 -7.33 14.12 21.24
CA ILE A 350 -8.08 14.32 20.00
C ILE A 350 -9.44 13.66 20.15
N ARG A 351 -10.51 14.46 20.13
CA ARG A 351 -11.88 13.96 20.11
C ARG A 351 -12.42 14.00 18.69
N VAL A 352 -12.88 12.86 18.20
CA VAL A 352 -13.40 12.70 16.84
C VAL A 352 -14.37 11.52 16.77
N GLY A 353 -15.49 11.68 16.06
CA GLY A 353 -16.49 10.61 15.92
C GLY A 353 -17.06 10.11 17.26
N GLY A 354 -17.05 10.97 18.29
CA GLY A 354 -17.48 10.63 19.63
C GLY A 354 -16.54 9.74 20.45
N LEU A 355 -15.31 9.48 19.96
CA LEU A 355 -14.23 8.85 20.72
C LEU A 355 -13.16 9.88 21.08
N GLN A 356 -12.46 9.68 22.19
CA GLN A 356 -11.30 10.49 22.58
C GLN A 356 -10.03 9.64 22.53
N PHE A 357 -9.08 10.07 21.73
CA PHE A 357 -7.75 9.51 21.65
C PHE A 357 -6.80 10.32 22.53
N SER A 358 -5.86 9.64 23.19
CA SER A 358 -4.81 10.27 23.98
C SER A 358 -3.45 9.72 23.59
N PHE A 359 -2.52 10.61 23.28
CA PHE A 359 -1.18 10.26 22.84
C PHE A 359 -0.12 10.99 23.67
N HIS A 360 0.69 10.22 24.41
CA HIS A 360 1.80 10.74 25.21
C HIS A 360 3.09 10.84 24.40
N GLY A 361 3.92 11.85 24.69
CA GLY A 361 5.26 12.01 24.13
C GLY A 361 5.27 12.29 22.63
N ILE A 362 4.25 12.99 22.13
CA ILE A 362 4.25 13.53 20.76
C ILE A 362 5.22 14.72 20.72
N PRO A 363 6.25 14.71 19.85
CA PRO A 363 7.15 15.84 19.68
C PRO A 363 6.40 17.14 19.41
N ARG A 364 6.81 18.22 20.05
CA ARG A 364 6.26 19.55 19.85
C ARG A 364 6.98 20.22 18.69
N THR A 365 6.31 20.32 17.55
CA THR A 365 6.76 21.15 16.41
C THR A 365 6.57 22.63 16.75
N SER A 366 7.03 23.53 15.88
CA SER A 366 6.73 24.97 16.00
C SER A 366 5.23 25.22 15.98
N THR A 367 4.48 24.54 15.10
CA THR A 367 3.03 24.63 14.98
C THR A 367 2.32 24.15 16.25
N ILE A 368 2.68 22.97 16.77
CA ILE A 368 2.07 22.43 18.01
C ILE A 368 2.38 23.34 19.20
N SER A 369 3.63 23.81 19.32
CA SER A 369 4.02 24.72 20.41
C SER A 369 3.25 26.03 20.38
N ALA A 370 3.03 26.61 19.19
CA ALA A 370 2.23 27.83 19.03
C ALA A 370 0.76 27.59 19.35
N PHE A 371 0.20 26.45 18.95
CA PHE A 371 -1.17 26.07 19.29
C PHE A 371 -1.35 25.88 20.81
N GLU A 372 -0.40 25.22 21.48
CA GLU A 372 -0.44 24.90 22.91
C GLU A 372 -0.71 26.13 23.81
N ILE A 373 -0.18 27.30 23.43
CA ILE A 373 -0.35 28.57 24.15
C ILE A 373 -1.46 29.47 23.59
N SER A 374 -2.18 29.02 22.56
CA SER A 374 -3.21 29.82 21.90
C SER A 374 -4.58 29.65 22.57
N ASP A 375 -5.45 30.65 22.41
CA ASP A 375 -6.84 30.60 22.87
C ASP A 375 -7.67 29.50 22.20
N GLN A 376 -7.16 28.91 21.12
CA GLN A 376 -7.80 27.78 20.42
C GLN A 376 -7.56 26.44 21.13
N ASN A 377 -6.59 26.36 22.04
CA ASN A 377 -6.26 25.15 22.79
C ASN A 377 -7.17 24.96 24.01
N ILE A 378 -8.44 24.66 23.74
CA ILE A 378 -9.47 24.53 24.77
C ILE A 378 -9.22 23.25 25.60
N PRO A 379 -9.07 23.35 26.94
CA PRO A 379 -8.85 22.19 27.80
C PRO A 379 -9.91 21.09 27.63
N GLN A 380 -9.44 19.85 27.53
CA GLN A 380 -10.29 18.66 27.52
C GLN A 380 -10.00 17.80 28.75
N THR A 381 -11.07 17.32 29.40
CA THR A 381 -10.96 16.28 30.43
C THR A 381 -10.90 14.90 29.79
N TRP A 382 -10.11 14.00 30.40
CA TRP A 382 -10.06 12.61 29.98
C TRP A 382 -11.39 11.90 30.28
N THR A 383 -11.90 11.17 29.29
CA THR A 383 -13.19 10.46 29.36
C THR A 383 -13.15 9.15 30.17
N GLY A 384 -11.99 8.72 30.68
CA GLY A 384 -11.85 7.45 31.40
C GLY A 384 -11.75 6.20 30.51
N LEU A 385 -12.07 6.31 29.22
CA LEU A 385 -12.06 5.19 28.29
C LEU A 385 -10.67 4.94 27.70
N ARG A 386 -10.14 3.72 27.89
CA ARG A 386 -8.88 3.28 27.31
C ARG A 386 -9.15 2.47 26.03
N LEU A 387 -8.81 3.01 24.87
CA LEU A 387 -9.08 2.40 23.56
C LEU A 387 -8.10 1.27 23.17
N GLN A 388 -6.96 1.13 23.87
CA GLN A 388 -5.92 0.15 23.52
C GLN A 388 -6.35 -1.33 23.59
N PRO A 389 -7.19 -1.78 24.55
CA PRO A 389 -7.67 -3.16 24.62
C PRO A 389 -8.47 -3.60 23.38
N VAL A 390 -9.19 -2.68 22.76
CA VAL A 390 -10.06 -2.91 21.60
C VAL A 390 -9.54 -2.24 20.32
N ALA A 391 -8.23 -1.95 20.26
CA ALA A 391 -7.65 -1.19 19.15
C ALA A 391 -7.94 -1.75 17.74
N PRO A 392 -8.00 -3.08 17.51
CA PRO A 392 -8.44 -3.63 16.23
C PRO A 392 -9.87 -3.20 15.83
N LEU A 393 -10.81 -3.17 16.79
CA LEU A 393 -12.19 -2.71 16.53
C LEU A 393 -12.23 -1.23 16.20
N VAL A 394 -11.44 -0.41 16.92
CA VAL A 394 -11.35 1.03 16.66
C VAL A 394 -10.83 1.32 15.26
N LEU A 395 -9.80 0.57 14.80
CA LEU A 395 -9.32 0.68 13.41
C LEU A 395 -10.40 0.27 12.40
N LYS A 396 -11.09 -0.85 12.63
CA LYS A 396 -12.17 -1.31 11.76
C LYS A 396 -13.30 -0.28 11.65
N TRP A 397 -13.71 0.31 12.77
CA TRP A 397 -14.72 1.38 12.80
C TRP A 397 -14.29 2.61 11.99
N ALA A 398 -13.10 3.12 12.26
CA ALA A 398 -12.61 4.33 11.59
C ALA A 398 -12.48 4.13 10.08
N ARG A 399 -12.03 2.94 9.66
CA ARG A 399 -11.98 2.56 8.25
C ARG A 399 -13.34 2.57 7.57
N VAL A 400 -14.37 2.01 8.22
CA VAL A 400 -15.71 1.96 7.64
C VAL A 400 -16.29 3.37 7.53
N LYS A 401 -16.10 4.20 8.55
CA LYS A 401 -16.53 5.60 8.51
C LYS A 401 -15.83 6.40 7.41
N LEU A 402 -14.54 6.19 7.22
CA LEU A 402 -13.79 6.80 6.12
C LEU A 402 -14.32 6.41 4.72
N GLN A 403 -14.90 5.22 4.57
CA GLN A 403 -15.53 4.77 3.32
C GLN A 403 -16.94 5.30 3.13
N GLU A 404 -17.68 5.49 4.22
CA GLU A 404 -19.04 6.05 4.25
C GLU A 404 -19.06 7.56 3.99
N ASP A 405 -17.92 8.25 4.12
CA ASP A 405 -17.70 9.69 3.88
C ASP A 405 -17.95 10.15 2.42
N LYS A 406 -18.72 9.38 1.64
CA LYS A 406 -19.12 9.63 0.25
C LYS A 406 -20.33 10.55 0.10
N LEU A 407 -20.85 11.12 1.19
CA LEU A 407 -22.14 11.83 1.20
C LEU A 407 -22.02 13.36 1.18
N VAL A 408 -21.11 13.90 0.37
CA VAL A 408 -21.33 15.25 -0.18
C VAL A 408 -21.23 15.13 -1.70
N PRO A 409 -22.36 15.06 -2.42
CA PRO A 409 -22.37 15.31 -3.85
C PRO A 409 -21.82 16.73 -4.06
N LEU A 410 -20.87 16.88 -4.99
CA LEU A 410 -20.52 18.18 -5.55
C LEU A 410 -21.75 18.89 -6.11
#